data_AF-A6IE72-F1
#
_entry.id   AF-A6IE72-F1
#
_cell.length_a   1.000
_cell.length_b   1.000
_cell.length_c   1.000
_cell.angle_alpha   90.00
_cell.angle_beta   90.00
_cell.angle_gamma   90.00
#
_symmetry.space_group_name_H-M   'P 1'
#
loop_
_entity.id
_entity.type
_entity.pdbx_description
1 polymer ?
#
loop_
_entity_poly.entity_id
_entity_poly.type
_entity_poly.pdbx_seq_one_letter_code
_entity_poly.pdbx_strand_id
1 'polypeptide(L)'
;MQILVAICDISADTGGSIDFMTECTTIERPFCMYDADQHIIHDSVEGSGILMCSIDNLPAQLPIEATEYFGDMLYPYVEEMLLSDASQPLESQNFSPVVREAVITSNGLLTDKYKYIQKLRESRERIQFLSMSTKKKVLVLGSGYVSGPVLEYLSRGNNIEITLGSDMTNQMQQLSKKYDINTVNVTVGKQEDKLQSLVESQDLVISLLPYVLHPVVAKACIDSKVNMVTASYITPAMKELEKSVDDAGITVIGELGLDPGLDHMLAMETIDKAKDLGATIESYVSYCGGLPAPEHSDNPLRYKFSWSPVGVLMNIMQPASYLLNGKVVNVTGGVSFLNSVTPMDYFPGLNLEGYPNRDSTKYAEIYGISSAHTLLRGTLRYKGYSKALNGFVKLGLINRETYPALRPEANPLTWKQLLCDLVGISRSSSCEKLKEVVFTKLGGDSTQLEAAEWLGLLGDEQVPQAESIVDAFSKHLVSKLSYGPEEKDMIVMRDSFGIRHPSGHLENKTIDLVVYGDFNGFSAMAKTVGLPTAMAAKMLLDGEIETKGLMGPFSKEIYGPILERIKAEGIVFNTQSTIKL
;
A
#
# COMPACT_ATOMS: atom_id res chain seq x y z
N MET A 1 -43.70 14.16 -12.90
CA MET A 1 -43.37 15.17 -11.90
C MET A 1 -43.23 14.41 -10.58
N GLN A 2 -42.03 14.35 -10.00
CA GLN A 2 -41.81 13.69 -8.71
C GLN A 2 -42.26 14.65 -7.60
N ILE A 3 -43.10 14.17 -6.70
CA ILE A 3 -43.59 14.95 -5.56
C ILE A 3 -42.90 14.37 -4.33
N LEU A 4 -42.24 15.22 -3.55
CA LEU A 4 -41.64 14.84 -2.27
C LEU A 4 -42.77 14.66 -1.26
N VAL A 5 -42.99 13.41 -0.83
CA VAL A 5 -44.13 13.03 0.02
C VAL A 5 -43.77 12.91 1.49
N ALA A 6 -42.50 12.61 1.79
CA ALA A 6 -42.03 12.44 3.15
C ALA A 6 -40.53 12.72 3.27
N ILE A 7 -40.12 13.17 4.46
CA ILE A 7 -38.72 13.34 4.85
C ILE A 7 -38.54 12.72 6.24
N CYS A 8 -37.53 11.87 6.36
CA CYS A 8 -37.09 11.32 7.64
C CYS A 8 -35.71 11.90 7.97
N ASP A 9 -35.65 12.75 8.99
CA ASP A 9 -34.43 13.36 9.47
C ASP A 9 -33.91 12.62 10.70
N ILE A 10 -32.79 11.94 10.54
CA ILE A 10 -32.17 11.15 11.63
C ILE A 10 -31.34 12.05 12.55
N SER A 11 -30.97 13.26 12.11
CA SER A 11 -30.16 14.17 12.92
C SER A 11 -30.94 14.72 14.13
N ALA A 12 -32.26 14.86 14.01
CA ALA A 12 -33.13 15.48 15.01
C ALA A 12 -32.68 16.90 15.41
N ASP A 13 -32.08 17.63 14.46
CA ASP A 13 -31.58 18.99 14.67
C ASP A 13 -32.64 20.02 14.25
N THR A 14 -33.34 20.63 15.21
CA THR A 14 -34.25 21.75 14.94
C THR A 14 -33.51 22.94 14.32
N GLY A 15 -33.92 23.39 13.13
CA GLY A 15 -33.23 24.44 12.38
C GLY A 15 -31.88 24.02 11.79
N GLY A 16 -31.63 22.71 11.66
CA GLY A 16 -30.42 22.13 11.11
C GLY A 16 -30.43 22.01 9.58
N SER A 17 -30.13 20.82 9.07
CA SER A 17 -29.96 20.60 7.62
C SER A 17 -31.26 20.74 6.81
N ILE A 18 -32.41 20.72 7.49
CA ILE A 18 -33.73 20.94 6.92
C ILE A 18 -34.32 22.16 7.63
N ASP A 19 -34.18 23.35 7.02
CA ASP A 19 -34.52 24.64 7.65
C ASP A 19 -35.95 24.74 8.19
N PHE A 20 -36.90 24.04 7.58
CA PHE A 20 -38.32 24.05 7.99
C PHE A 20 -38.66 23.04 9.08
N MET A 21 -37.69 22.25 9.56
CA MET A 21 -37.83 21.45 10.77
C MET A 21 -37.64 22.33 12.00
N THR A 22 -38.73 22.94 12.47
CA THR A 22 -38.70 23.79 13.67
C THR A 22 -38.88 23.02 14.96
N GLU A 23 -39.43 21.81 14.90
CA GLU A 23 -39.71 20.95 16.05
C GLU A 23 -39.42 19.48 15.72
N CYS A 24 -38.85 18.74 16.67
CA CYS A 24 -38.66 17.29 16.54
C CYS A 24 -39.94 16.55 16.91
N THR A 25 -40.23 15.48 16.16
CA THR A 25 -41.31 14.55 16.49
C THR A 25 -40.92 13.70 17.70
N THR A 26 -41.91 13.12 18.38
CA THR A 26 -41.69 12.19 19.49
C THR A 26 -42.06 10.77 19.10
N ILE A 27 -41.68 9.75 19.86
CA ILE A 27 -42.10 8.36 19.59
C ILE A 27 -43.63 8.20 19.69
N GLU A 28 -44.28 8.97 20.57
CA GLU A 28 -45.75 8.98 20.73
C GLU A 28 -46.46 9.63 19.54
N ARG A 29 -45.75 10.53 18.84
CA ARG A 29 -46.21 11.25 17.64
C ARG A 29 -45.07 11.28 16.60
N PRO A 30 -44.75 10.13 15.99
CA PRO A 30 -43.53 9.97 15.18
C PRO A 30 -43.59 10.69 13.84
N PHE A 31 -44.77 11.19 13.49
CA PHE A 31 -45.02 11.89 12.24
C PHE A 31 -45.81 13.17 12.49
N CYS A 32 -45.42 14.23 11.79
CA CYS A 32 -46.21 15.43 11.61
C CYS A 32 -46.28 15.80 10.13
N MET A 33 -47.24 16.62 9.73
CA MET A 33 -47.36 17.12 8.35
C MET A 33 -46.90 18.56 8.29
N TYR A 34 -45.98 18.87 7.38
CA TYR A 34 -45.54 20.24 7.11
C TYR A 34 -46.19 20.78 5.83
N ASP A 35 -47.02 21.81 5.98
CA ASP A 35 -47.57 22.57 4.85
C ASP A 35 -46.56 23.64 4.43
N ALA A 36 -45.94 23.44 3.27
CA ALA A 36 -44.92 24.33 2.73
C ALA A 36 -45.47 25.68 2.23
N ASP A 37 -46.76 25.74 1.85
CA ASP A 37 -47.39 26.97 1.36
C ASP A 37 -47.77 27.89 2.52
N GLN A 38 -48.18 27.33 3.66
CA GLN A 38 -48.61 28.07 4.84
C GLN A 38 -47.52 28.20 5.92
N HIS A 39 -46.45 27.40 5.83
CA HIS A 39 -45.41 27.27 6.85
C HIS A 39 -45.97 26.84 8.22
N ILE A 40 -46.86 25.84 8.22
CA ILE A 40 -47.52 25.33 9.43
C ILE A 40 -47.23 23.83 9.58
N ILE A 41 -46.97 23.40 10.80
CA ILE A 41 -46.87 21.99 11.19
C ILE A 41 -48.20 21.55 11.79
N HIS A 42 -48.71 20.40 11.33
CA HIS A 42 -49.91 19.76 11.85
C HIS A 42 -49.55 18.41 12.48
N ASP A 43 -50.08 18.14 13.66
CA ASP A 43 -49.97 16.85 14.37
C ASP A 43 -50.84 15.73 13.74
N SER A 44 -51.21 15.89 12.46
CA SER A 44 -52.04 14.95 11.70
C SER A 44 -51.23 14.39 10.55
N VAL A 45 -51.42 13.11 10.22
CA VAL A 45 -50.88 12.48 9.02
C VAL A 45 -51.80 12.60 7.81
N GLU A 46 -53.00 13.16 8.00
CA GLU A 46 -53.99 13.44 6.96
C GLU A 46 -53.91 14.90 6.52
N GLY A 47 -53.72 15.16 5.23
CA GLY A 47 -53.69 16.51 4.65
C GLY A 47 -52.80 16.63 3.42
N SER A 48 -52.70 17.86 2.88
CA SER A 48 -51.75 18.24 1.84
C SER A 48 -50.49 18.80 2.51
N GLY A 49 -49.32 18.22 2.22
CA GLY A 49 -48.06 18.64 2.82
C GLY A 49 -46.96 17.58 2.68
N ILE A 50 -45.82 17.81 3.33
CA ILE A 50 -44.71 16.86 3.43
C ILE A 50 -44.79 16.15 4.78
N LEU A 51 -44.84 14.82 4.77
CA LEU A 51 -44.80 14.04 6.00
C LEU A 51 -43.40 14.06 6.62
N MET A 52 -43.26 14.58 7.83
CA MET A 52 -41.99 14.73 8.54
C MET A 52 -41.87 13.71 9.66
N CYS A 53 -40.69 13.09 9.78
CA CYS A 53 -40.29 12.22 10.88
C CYS A 53 -38.90 12.64 11.35
N SER A 54 -38.75 13.00 12.62
CA SER A 54 -37.49 13.45 13.22
C SER A 54 -37.52 13.18 14.72
N ILE A 55 -37.35 11.91 15.08
CA ILE A 55 -37.57 11.43 16.45
C ILE A 55 -36.38 11.81 17.33
N ASP A 56 -36.61 12.68 18.30
CA ASP A 56 -35.59 13.01 19.30
C ASP A 56 -35.24 11.78 20.16
N ASN A 57 -33.95 11.59 20.45
CA ASN A 57 -33.39 10.49 21.25
C ASN A 57 -33.52 9.05 20.69
N LEU A 58 -33.67 8.88 19.37
CA LEU A 58 -33.65 7.54 18.75
C LEU A 58 -32.44 6.66 19.14
N PRO A 59 -31.20 7.18 19.30
CA PRO A 59 -30.02 6.37 19.67
C PRO A 59 -29.94 5.99 21.15
N ALA A 60 -30.72 6.64 22.04
CA ALA A 60 -30.66 6.40 23.49
C ALA A 60 -31.55 5.24 23.96
N GLN A 61 -32.26 4.59 23.02
CA GLN A 61 -33.14 3.46 23.33
C GLN A 61 -32.65 2.21 22.59
N LEU A 62 -32.03 1.30 23.34
CA LEU A 62 -31.87 -0.08 22.90
C LEU A 62 -33.28 -0.68 22.76
N PRO A 63 -33.56 -1.51 21.73
CA PRO A 63 -34.78 -2.32 21.70
C PRO A 63 -35.00 -3.01 23.05
N ILE A 64 -36.26 -3.16 23.48
CA ILE A 64 -36.55 -3.79 24.77
C ILE A 64 -35.89 -5.17 24.86
N GLU A 65 -35.86 -5.90 23.74
CA GLU A 65 -35.22 -7.21 23.62
C GLU A 65 -33.69 -7.12 23.78
N ALA A 66 -33.04 -6.05 23.31
CA ALA A 66 -31.61 -5.85 23.48
C ALA A 66 -31.25 -5.42 24.91
N THR A 67 -32.11 -4.62 25.54
CA THR A 67 -31.98 -4.23 26.95
C THR A 67 -32.19 -5.42 27.87
N GLU A 68 -33.23 -6.22 27.62
CA GLU A 68 -33.51 -7.47 28.33
C GLU A 68 -32.37 -8.47 28.15
N TYR A 69 -31.91 -8.69 26.91
CA TYR A 69 -30.80 -9.60 26.64
C TYR A 69 -29.50 -9.16 27.35
N PHE A 70 -29.15 -7.87 27.26
CA PHE A 70 -27.98 -7.35 27.99
C PHE A 70 -28.16 -7.49 29.50
N GLY A 71 -29.35 -7.17 30.01
CA GLY A 71 -29.72 -7.31 31.41
C GLY A 71 -29.58 -8.75 31.89
N ASP A 72 -30.15 -9.71 31.18
CA ASP A 72 -30.08 -11.14 31.47
C ASP A 72 -28.66 -11.69 31.45
N MET A 73 -27.82 -11.19 30.54
CA MET A 73 -26.40 -11.55 30.47
C MET A 73 -25.58 -10.94 31.61
N LEU A 74 -25.93 -9.75 32.09
CA LEU A 74 -25.23 -9.07 33.18
C LEU A 74 -25.70 -9.55 34.56
N TYR A 75 -27.00 -9.84 34.71
CA TYR A 75 -27.68 -10.12 35.97
C TYR A 75 -26.98 -11.16 36.85
N PRO A 76 -26.48 -12.31 36.32
CA PRO A 76 -25.76 -13.30 37.13
C PRO A 76 -24.53 -12.76 37.86
N TYR A 77 -23.95 -11.66 37.37
CA TYR A 77 -22.73 -11.07 37.91
C TYR A 77 -23.01 -9.86 38.81
N VAL A 78 -24.23 -9.31 38.79
CA VAL A 78 -24.58 -8.09 39.53
C VAL A 78 -24.43 -8.28 41.04
N GLU A 79 -24.80 -9.43 41.58
CA GLU A 79 -24.68 -9.73 43.01
C GLU A 79 -23.21 -9.73 43.45
N GLU A 80 -22.31 -10.34 42.65
CA GLU A 80 -20.86 -10.32 42.90
C GLU A 80 -20.31 -8.89 42.90
N MET A 81 -20.75 -8.06 41.96
CA MET A 81 -20.33 -6.66 41.86
C MET A 81 -20.86 -5.81 43.02
N LEU A 82 -22.10 -6.03 43.47
CA LEU A 82 -22.71 -5.30 44.58
C LEU A 82 -22.08 -5.62 45.94
N LEU A 83 -21.69 -6.88 46.14
CA LEU A 83 -21.04 -7.34 47.36
C LEU A 83 -19.53 -7.05 47.39
N SER A 84 -18.99 -6.45 46.33
CA SER A 84 -17.57 -6.11 46.25
C SER A 84 -17.17 -5.05 47.29
N ASP A 85 -16.02 -5.26 47.91
CA ASP A 85 -15.38 -4.28 48.80
C ASP A 85 -14.06 -3.82 48.20
N ALA A 86 -14.08 -2.63 47.60
CA ALA A 86 -12.91 -2.03 46.96
C ALA A 86 -11.77 -1.67 47.95
N SER A 87 -12.00 -1.75 49.27
CA SER A 87 -10.94 -1.58 50.27
C SER A 87 -10.09 -2.84 50.47
N GLN A 88 -10.58 -4.01 50.08
CA GLN A 88 -9.88 -5.29 50.19
C GLN A 88 -9.13 -5.63 48.89
N PRO A 89 -8.05 -6.43 48.96
CA PRO A 89 -7.36 -6.93 47.77
C PRO A 89 -8.27 -7.74 46.85
N LEU A 90 -8.03 -7.71 45.54
CA LEU A 90 -8.83 -8.47 44.57
C LEU A 90 -8.76 -9.99 44.81
N GLU A 91 -7.64 -10.47 45.35
CA GLU A 91 -7.39 -11.88 45.65
C GLU A 91 -8.26 -12.40 46.81
N SER A 92 -8.68 -11.52 47.73
CA SER A 92 -9.57 -11.89 48.83
C SER A 92 -11.05 -11.80 48.47
N GLN A 93 -11.38 -11.28 47.27
CA GLN A 93 -12.74 -11.23 46.75
C GLN A 93 -13.14 -12.55 46.10
N ASN A 94 -14.36 -13.01 46.37
CA ASN A 94 -14.90 -14.25 45.81
C ASN A 94 -15.64 -14.02 44.50
N PHE A 95 -14.94 -13.48 43.50
CA PHE A 95 -15.51 -13.24 42.16
C PHE A 95 -15.39 -14.47 41.27
N SER A 96 -16.38 -14.64 40.39
CA SER A 96 -16.28 -15.51 39.22
C SER A 96 -15.13 -15.07 38.30
N PRO A 97 -14.59 -15.98 37.46
CA PRO A 97 -13.53 -15.64 36.51
C PRO A 97 -13.90 -14.46 35.60
N VAL A 98 -15.18 -14.36 35.20
CA VAL A 98 -15.69 -13.30 34.32
C VAL A 98 -15.55 -11.93 34.98
N VAL A 99 -16.07 -11.78 36.20
CA VAL A 99 -15.97 -10.51 36.94
C VAL A 99 -14.52 -10.21 37.28
N ARG A 100 -13.76 -11.19 37.78
CA ARG A 100 -12.36 -11.01 38.17
C ARG A 100 -11.49 -10.54 37.01
N GLU A 101 -11.66 -11.11 35.82
CA GLU A 101 -10.91 -10.69 34.63
C GLU A 101 -11.36 -9.34 34.05
N ALA A 102 -12.58 -8.88 34.37
CA ALA A 102 -13.08 -7.58 33.97
C ALA A 102 -12.59 -6.44 34.88
N VAL A 103 -12.07 -6.73 36.09
CA VAL A 103 -11.52 -5.71 36.99
C VAL A 103 -10.19 -5.17 36.45
N ILE A 104 -10.21 -3.93 35.95
CA ILE A 104 -9.03 -3.24 35.40
C ILE A 104 -8.08 -2.76 36.51
N THR A 105 -8.65 -2.20 37.58
CA THR A 105 -7.91 -1.64 38.72
C THR A 105 -8.48 -2.11 40.04
N SER A 106 -7.61 -2.43 41.01
CA SER A 106 -7.99 -2.70 42.40
C SER A 106 -7.01 -2.01 43.34
N ASN A 107 -7.51 -1.41 44.42
CA ASN A 107 -6.70 -0.77 45.47
C ASN A 107 -5.63 0.21 44.94
N GLY A 108 -5.95 0.94 43.87
CA GLY A 108 -5.07 1.94 43.26
C GLY A 108 -4.00 1.38 42.30
N LEU A 109 -3.99 0.07 42.02
CA LEU A 109 -3.07 -0.57 41.09
C LEU A 109 -3.81 -1.26 39.93
N LEU A 110 -3.14 -1.37 38.78
CA LEU A 110 -3.63 -2.18 37.67
C LEU A 110 -3.48 -3.66 37.99
N THR A 111 -4.51 -4.45 37.68
CA THR A 111 -4.44 -5.91 37.80
C THR A 111 -3.53 -6.49 36.70
N ASP A 112 -3.04 -7.73 36.87
CA ASP A 112 -1.99 -8.31 36.01
C ASP A 112 -2.29 -8.25 34.51
N LYS A 113 -3.54 -8.54 34.12
CA LYS A 113 -4.01 -8.50 32.72
C LYS A 113 -3.92 -7.11 32.10
N TYR A 114 -3.99 -6.05 32.92
CA TYR A 114 -4.03 -4.66 32.47
C TYR A 114 -2.77 -3.85 32.81
N LYS A 115 -1.71 -4.48 33.34
CA LYS A 115 -0.41 -3.82 33.57
C LYS A 115 0.19 -3.16 32.31
N TYR A 116 -0.20 -3.61 31.11
CA TYR A 116 0.20 -2.97 29.85
C TYR A 116 -0.29 -1.51 29.73
N ILE A 117 -1.40 -1.13 30.39
CA ILE A 117 -1.94 0.23 30.38
C ILE A 117 -0.93 1.21 31.01
N GLN A 118 -0.21 0.79 32.05
CA GLN A 118 0.83 1.61 32.67
C GLN A 118 1.95 1.92 31.67
N LYS A 119 2.39 0.91 30.91
CA LYS A 119 3.39 1.09 29.85
C LYS A 119 2.91 2.05 28.76
N LEU A 120 1.63 1.98 28.37
CA LEU A 120 1.02 2.93 27.42
C LEU A 120 0.98 4.36 27.97
N ARG A 121 0.68 4.52 29.26
CA ARG A 121 0.67 5.83 29.94
C ARG A 121 2.07 6.42 30.05
N GLU A 122 3.04 5.64 30.53
CA GLU A 122 4.44 6.06 30.65
C GLU A 122 5.03 6.41 29.28
N SER A 123 4.73 5.62 28.24
CA SER A 123 5.07 5.95 26.86
C SER A 123 4.49 7.30 26.44
N ARG A 124 3.18 7.52 26.65
CA ARG A 124 2.50 8.78 26.31
C ARG A 124 3.03 9.98 27.09
N GLU A 125 3.30 9.84 28.38
CA GLU A 125 3.86 10.90 29.23
C GLU A 125 5.31 11.22 28.84
N ARG A 126 6.13 10.21 28.54
CA ARG A 126 7.49 10.38 28.01
C ARG A 126 7.47 11.07 26.66
N ILE A 127 6.53 10.73 25.77
CA ILE A 127 6.31 11.39 24.47
C ILE A 127 5.90 12.85 24.68
N GLN A 128 4.98 13.12 25.61
CA GLN A 128 4.52 14.47 25.91
C GLN A 128 5.67 15.33 26.48
N PHE A 129 6.50 14.77 27.36
CA PHE A 129 7.67 15.44 27.91
C PHE A 129 8.78 15.68 26.87
N LEU A 130 9.05 14.73 25.98
CA LEU A 130 10.02 14.86 24.87
C LEU A 130 9.55 15.85 23.79
N SER A 131 8.23 16.01 23.62
CA SER A 131 7.64 16.94 22.65
C SER A 131 7.71 18.42 23.04
N MET A 132 8.03 18.74 24.30
CA MET A 132 8.02 20.11 24.80
C MET A 132 9.27 20.94 24.44
N SER A 133 10.34 20.37 23.85
CA SER A 133 11.61 21.10 23.71
C SER A 133 12.17 21.32 22.31
N THR A 134 11.79 20.61 21.24
CA THR A 134 12.22 20.92 19.85
C THR A 134 11.39 20.15 18.83
N LYS A 135 11.02 20.78 17.70
CA LYS A 135 10.43 20.05 16.55
C LYS A 135 11.45 19.02 16.03
N LYS A 136 10.99 17.81 15.73
CA LYS A 136 11.78 16.76 15.08
C LYS A 136 11.98 17.10 13.60
N LYS A 137 13.18 16.91 13.08
CA LYS A 137 13.55 17.27 11.71
C LYS A 137 13.66 16.04 10.83
N VAL A 138 12.93 16.03 9.72
CA VAL A 138 12.89 14.91 8.77
C VAL A 138 13.29 15.39 7.38
N LEU A 139 14.27 14.73 6.78
CA LEU A 139 14.63 14.92 5.38
C LEU A 139 13.99 13.83 4.52
N VAL A 140 13.10 14.23 3.62
CA VAL A 140 12.50 13.37 2.60
C VAL A 140 13.25 13.57 1.29
N LEU A 141 13.89 12.51 0.79
CA LEU A 141 14.62 12.52 -0.48
C LEU A 141 13.76 11.91 -1.58
N GLY A 142 13.42 12.71 -2.59
CA GLY A 142 12.60 12.34 -3.73
C GLY A 142 11.19 12.95 -3.68
N SER A 143 10.80 13.65 -4.75
CA SER A 143 9.50 14.33 -4.90
C SER A 143 8.52 13.61 -5.83
N GLY A 144 8.72 12.31 -6.06
CA GLY A 144 7.84 11.49 -6.92
C GLY A 144 6.46 11.26 -6.31
N TYR A 145 5.59 10.53 -7.01
CA TYR A 145 4.18 10.33 -6.62
C TYR A 145 3.97 9.75 -5.21
N VAL A 146 4.92 8.94 -4.72
CA VAL A 146 4.88 8.33 -3.38
C VAL A 146 5.16 9.34 -2.25
N SER A 147 5.81 10.47 -2.55
CA SER A 147 6.14 11.47 -1.53
C SER A 147 4.91 12.19 -0.97
N GLY A 148 3.85 12.37 -1.77
CA GLY A 148 2.64 13.08 -1.37
C GLY A 148 1.99 12.54 -0.09
N PRO A 149 1.64 11.23 -0.01
CA PRO A 149 1.10 10.61 1.20
C PRO A 149 2.05 10.65 2.40
N VAL A 150 3.36 10.55 2.16
CA VAL A 150 4.36 10.63 3.24
C VAL A 150 4.36 12.02 3.87
N LEU A 151 4.40 13.06 3.03
CA LEU A 151 4.36 14.46 3.47
C LEU A 151 3.04 14.76 4.20
N GLU A 152 1.91 14.32 3.64
CA GLU A 152 0.59 14.52 4.23
C GLU A 152 0.52 13.89 5.63
N TYR A 153 0.85 12.60 5.75
CA TYR A 153 0.76 11.88 7.02
C TYR A 153 1.67 12.48 8.11
N LEU A 154 2.92 12.84 7.77
CA LEU A 154 3.86 13.43 8.72
C LEU A 154 3.49 14.88 9.10
N SER A 155 2.78 15.60 8.23
CA SER A 155 2.33 16.99 8.48
C SER A 155 1.08 17.09 9.36
N ARG A 156 0.40 15.97 9.68
CA ARG A 156 -0.82 15.98 10.52
C ARG A 156 -0.57 16.45 11.96
N GLY A 157 0.69 16.46 12.41
CA GLY A 157 1.08 16.98 13.73
C GLY A 157 2.01 18.18 13.64
N ASN A 158 2.04 19.02 14.69
CA ASN A 158 2.84 20.26 14.70
C ASN A 158 4.31 20.07 15.12
N ASN A 159 4.73 18.82 15.38
CA ASN A 159 6.01 18.51 16.02
C ASN A 159 7.09 18.02 15.04
N ILE A 160 6.78 17.96 13.73
CA ILE A 160 7.71 17.52 12.69
C ILE A 160 7.95 18.68 11.72
N GLU A 161 9.22 19.02 11.49
CA GLU A 161 9.68 19.93 10.46
C GLU A 161 10.23 19.10 9.30
N ILE A 162 9.64 19.26 8.11
CA ILE A 162 9.99 18.45 6.94
C ILE A 162 10.82 19.26 5.95
N THR A 163 11.94 18.69 5.52
CA THR A 163 12.74 19.17 4.39
C THR A 163 12.63 18.19 3.23
N LEU A 164 12.17 18.64 2.06
CA LEU A 164 12.05 17.86 0.83
C LEU A 164 13.25 18.15 -0.09
N GLY A 165 14.04 17.12 -0.38
CA GLY A 165 15.20 17.18 -1.27
C GLY A 165 14.98 16.45 -2.60
N SER A 166 15.14 17.14 -3.73
CA SER A 166 15.08 16.53 -5.07
C SER A 166 15.77 17.38 -6.14
N ASP A 167 16.07 16.80 -7.30
CA ASP A 167 16.47 17.50 -8.52
C ASP A 167 15.27 17.99 -9.36
N MET A 168 14.04 17.55 -9.07
CA MET A 168 12.82 17.94 -9.78
C MET A 168 12.16 19.18 -9.16
N THR A 169 12.69 20.37 -9.47
CA THR A 169 12.23 21.66 -8.91
C THR A 169 10.72 21.89 -9.07
N ASN A 170 10.14 21.56 -10.21
CA ASN A 170 8.70 21.76 -10.46
C ASN A 170 7.82 20.91 -9.53
N GLN A 171 8.20 19.66 -9.25
CA GLN A 171 7.46 18.78 -8.35
C GLN A 171 7.55 19.27 -6.91
N MET A 172 8.76 19.68 -6.47
CA MET A 172 8.94 20.26 -5.13
C MET A 172 8.08 21.51 -4.93
N GLN A 173 8.02 22.41 -5.92
CA GLN A 173 7.17 23.62 -5.86
C GLN A 173 5.67 23.31 -5.81
N GLN A 174 5.21 22.22 -6.42
CA GLN A 174 3.82 21.80 -6.32
C GLN A 174 3.50 21.26 -4.92
N LEU A 175 4.41 20.46 -4.35
CA LEU A 175 4.24 19.89 -3.01
C LEU A 175 4.33 20.97 -1.92
N SER A 176 5.22 21.96 -2.05
CA SER A 176 5.35 23.05 -1.07
C SER A 176 4.19 24.05 -1.08
N LYS A 177 3.36 24.06 -2.13
CA LYS A 177 2.08 24.80 -2.12
C LYS A 177 1.00 24.08 -1.32
N LYS A 178 1.12 22.76 -1.16
CA LYS A 178 0.13 21.91 -0.49
C LYS A 178 0.47 21.64 0.97
N TYR A 179 1.75 21.55 1.29
CA TYR A 179 2.25 21.22 2.63
C TYR A 179 3.26 22.27 3.10
N ASP A 180 3.26 22.55 4.40
CA ASP A 180 4.24 23.44 5.04
C ASP A 180 5.58 22.72 5.20
N ILE A 181 6.44 22.83 4.16
CA ILE A 181 7.71 22.11 4.07
C ILE A 181 8.82 23.03 3.56
N ASN A 182 10.04 22.77 4.02
CA ASN A 182 11.24 23.34 3.43
C ASN A 182 11.60 22.56 2.16
N THR A 183 12.06 23.22 1.09
CA THR A 183 12.51 22.54 -0.13
C THR A 183 13.98 22.83 -0.42
N VAL A 184 14.73 21.80 -0.81
CA VAL A 184 16.14 21.94 -1.21
C VAL A 184 16.42 21.21 -2.51
N ASN A 185 17.03 21.90 -3.47
CA ASN A 185 17.50 21.24 -4.69
C ASN A 185 18.76 20.42 -4.37
N VAL A 186 18.74 19.11 -4.60
CA VAL A 186 19.89 18.23 -4.39
C VAL A 186 19.87 17.08 -5.38
N THR A 187 21.01 16.83 -6.02
CA THR A 187 21.22 15.66 -6.89
C THR A 187 22.09 14.63 -6.19
N VAL A 188 21.46 13.63 -5.58
CA VAL A 188 22.14 12.52 -4.90
C VAL A 188 22.99 11.73 -5.89
N GLY A 189 24.24 11.41 -5.52
CA GLY A 189 25.24 10.79 -6.38
C GLY A 189 26.08 11.77 -7.23
N LYS A 190 25.77 13.09 -7.17
CA LYS A 190 26.62 14.14 -7.75
C LYS A 190 27.07 15.19 -6.73
N GLN A 191 26.30 15.40 -5.67
CA GLN A 191 26.51 16.45 -4.67
C GLN A 191 26.60 15.85 -3.26
N GLU A 192 27.57 14.96 -3.03
CA GLU A 192 27.69 14.21 -1.78
C GLU A 192 27.95 15.10 -0.55
N ASP A 193 28.82 16.11 -0.66
CA ASP A 193 29.05 17.06 0.44
C ASP A 193 27.78 17.80 0.87
N LYS A 194 26.95 18.17 -0.11
CA LYS A 194 25.67 18.84 0.14
C LYS A 194 24.67 17.88 0.81
N LEU A 195 24.62 16.64 0.36
CA LEU A 195 23.81 15.60 0.99
C LEU A 195 24.23 15.40 2.44
N GLN A 196 25.53 15.29 2.69
CA GLN A 196 26.10 15.12 4.03
C GLN A 196 25.66 16.25 4.97
N SER A 197 25.88 17.52 4.59
CA SER A 197 25.47 18.66 5.41
C SER A 197 23.95 18.72 5.66
N LEU A 198 23.15 18.25 4.70
CA LEU A 198 21.70 18.16 4.88
C LEU A 198 21.35 17.10 5.92
N VAL A 199 21.91 15.89 5.80
CA VAL A 199 21.63 14.76 6.69
C VAL A 199 22.02 15.08 8.13
N GLU A 200 23.18 15.70 8.37
CA GLU A 200 23.69 16.07 9.70
C GLU A 200 22.73 16.93 10.54
N SER A 201 21.83 17.66 9.89
CA SER A 201 20.89 18.56 10.54
C SER A 201 19.54 17.92 10.92
N GLN A 202 19.38 16.62 10.71
CA GLN A 202 18.09 15.91 10.76
C GLN A 202 18.08 14.82 11.83
N ASP A 203 16.89 14.47 12.31
CA ASP A 203 16.69 13.32 13.20
C ASP A 203 16.43 12.02 12.42
N LEU A 204 15.89 12.12 11.19
CA LEU A 204 15.54 10.99 10.34
C LEU A 204 15.62 11.35 8.85
N VAL A 205 16.07 10.40 8.03
CA VAL A 205 16.03 10.48 6.56
C VAL A 205 15.06 9.45 5.96
N ILE A 206 14.17 9.89 5.08
CA ILE A 206 13.28 9.03 4.28
C ILE A 206 13.77 9.03 2.84
N SER A 207 14.28 7.90 2.34
CA SER A 207 14.71 7.78 0.95
C SER A 207 13.62 7.18 0.06
N LEU A 208 13.03 8.01 -0.80
CA LEU A 208 12.09 7.63 -1.86
C LEU A 208 12.72 7.73 -3.26
N LEU A 209 14.05 7.63 -3.30
CA LEU A 209 14.86 7.67 -4.52
C LEU A 209 14.92 6.30 -5.23
N PRO A 210 15.40 6.25 -6.48
CA PRO A 210 15.79 4.98 -7.11
C PRO A 210 16.75 4.18 -6.23
N TYR A 211 16.50 2.88 -6.09
CA TYR A 211 17.19 2.02 -5.11
C TYR A 211 18.72 1.97 -5.24
N VAL A 212 19.25 2.30 -6.43
CA VAL A 212 20.69 2.37 -6.69
C VAL A 212 21.38 3.49 -5.91
N LEU A 213 20.63 4.49 -5.44
CA LEU A 213 21.14 5.62 -4.66
C LEU A 213 21.07 5.39 -3.15
N HIS A 214 20.36 4.37 -2.67
CA HIS A 214 20.22 4.10 -1.24
C HIS A 214 21.55 3.90 -0.51
N PRO A 215 22.56 3.20 -1.07
CA PRO A 215 23.87 3.08 -0.41
C PRO A 215 24.58 4.42 -0.19
N VAL A 216 24.39 5.40 -1.07
CA VAL A 216 24.97 6.75 -0.93
C VAL A 216 24.30 7.48 0.24
N VAL A 217 22.98 7.41 0.33
CA VAL A 217 22.21 8.00 1.43
C VAL A 217 22.52 7.32 2.76
N ALA A 218 22.60 5.99 2.77
CA ALA A 218 22.90 5.21 3.96
C ALA A 218 24.28 5.54 4.54
N LYS A 219 25.31 5.73 3.68
CA LYS A 219 26.64 6.18 4.12
C LYS A 219 26.58 7.53 4.82
N ALA A 220 25.89 8.52 4.23
CA ALA A 220 25.71 9.82 4.87
C ALA A 220 24.99 9.69 6.23
N CYS A 221 23.98 8.83 6.32
CA CYS A 221 23.26 8.56 7.58
C CYS A 221 24.15 7.90 8.64
N ILE A 222 25.01 6.95 8.24
CA ILE A 222 25.99 6.29 9.11
C ILE A 222 26.98 7.33 9.67
N ASP A 223 27.57 8.15 8.80
CA ASP A 223 28.56 9.15 9.17
C ASP A 223 27.98 10.21 10.12
N SER A 224 26.73 10.61 9.89
CA SER A 224 26.00 11.59 10.72
C SER A 224 25.28 10.98 11.93
N LYS A 225 25.25 9.65 12.07
CA LYS A 225 24.46 8.92 13.08
C LYS A 225 22.96 9.26 13.06
N VAL A 226 22.38 9.33 11.86
CA VAL A 226 20.96 9.64 11.62
C VAL A 226 20.23 8.38 11.18
N ASN A 227 19.02 8.15 11.70
CA ASN A 227 18.20 7.00 11.29
C ASN A 227 17.75 7.14 9.83
N MET A 228 17.42 6.02 9.19
CA MET A 228 16.95 6.00 7.80
C MET A 228 15.78 5.04 7.60
N VAL A 229 14.82 5.42 6.75
CA VAL A 229 13.81 4.50 6.22
C VAL A 229 13.75 4.56 4.70
N THR A 230 13.38 3.45 4.06
CA THR A 230 13.26 3.36 2.60
C THR A 230 12.19 2.38 2.16
N ALA A 231 11.51 2.71 1.05
CA ALA A 231 10.45 1.91 0.46
C ALA A 231 10.97 0.95 -0.63
N SER A 232 12.11 0.29 -0.38
CA SER A 232 12.80 -0.52 -1.39
C SER A 232 13.48 -1.75 -0.80
N TYR A 233 13.69 -2.76 -1.65
CA TYR A 233 14.48 -3.95 -1.31
C TYR A 233 15.84 -3.58 -0.70
N ILE A 234 16.24 -4.34 0.34
CA ILE A 234 17.59 -4.29 0.88
C ILE A 234 18.50 -5.02 -0.11
N THR A 235 19.22 -4.25 -0.91
CA THR A 235 20.14 -4.78 -1.93
C THR A 235 21.40 -5.38 -1.30
N PRO A 236 22.18 -6.21 -2.02
CA PRO A 236 23.49 -6.67 -1.54
C PRO A 236 24.40 -5.51 -1.10
N ALA A 237 24.41 -4.41 -1.87
CA ALA A 237 25.18 -3.21 -1.52
C ALA A 237 24.68 -2.51 -0.24
N MET A 238 23.39 -2.59 0.08
CA MET A 238 22.87 -2.14 1.38
C MET A 238 23.27 -3.11 2.50
N LYS A 239 23.19 -4.43 2.28
CA LYS A 239 23.62 -5.44 3.26
C LYS A 239 25.10 -5.32 3.63
N GLU A 240 25.97 -4.95 2.68
CA GLU A 240 27.39 -4.70 2.96
C GLU A 240 27.62 -3.61 4.02
N LEU A 241 26.66 -2.70 4.21
CA LEU A 241 26.72 -1.63 5.21
C LEU A 241 26.18 -2.04 6.58
N GLU A 242 25.61 -3.24 6.75
CA GLU A 242 24.94 -3.70 7.98
C GLU A 242 25.81 -3.52 9.22
N LYS A 243 27.07 -3.99 9.18
CA LYS A 243 28.01 -3.82 10.29
C LYS A 243 28.25 -2.35 10.64
N SER A 244 28.39 -1.48 9.63
CA SER A 244 28.60 -0.04 9.85
C SER A 244 27.36 0.65 10.40
N VAL A 245 26.16 0.19 10.03
CA VAL A 245 24.89 0.65 10.62
C VAL A 245 24.82 0.27 12.10
N ASP A 246 25.19 -0.97 12.44
CA ASP A 246 25.24 -1.45 13.83
C ASP A 246 26.27 -0.66 14.66
N ASP A 247 27.49 -0.49 14.14
CA ASP A 247 28.58 0.23 14.81
C ASP A 247 28.24 1.72 15.02
N ALA A 248 27.45 2.33 14.12
CA ALA A 248 26.97 3.71 14.25
C ALA A 248 25.82 3.84 15.28
N GLY A 249 25.17 2.74 15.66
CA GLY A 249 24.06 2.72 16.62
C GLY A 249 22.75 3.30 16.08
N ILE A 250 22.58 3.34 14.75
CA ILE A 250 21.38 3.86 14.09
C ILE A 250 20.42 2.73 13.72
N THR A 251 19.18 3.10 13.38
CA THR A 251 18.19 2.19 12.81
C THR A 251 17.98 2.51 11.34
N VAL A 252 18.09 1.50 10.49
CA VAL A 252 17.78 1.58 9.05
C VAL A 252 16.71 0.57 8.70
N ILE A 253 15.51 1.04 8.38
CA ILE A 253 14.38 0.17 8.00
C ILE A 253 14.17 0.23 6.49
N GLY A 254 14.53 -0.86 5.81
CA GLY A 254 14.22 -1.06 4.39
C GLY A 254 12.94 -1.85 4.19
N GLU A 255 12.64 -2.15 2.92
CA GLU A 255 11.53 -3.04 2.55
C GLU A 255 10.16 -2.61 3.09
N LEU A 256 9.94 -1.30 3.22
CA LEU A 256 8.63 -0.72 3.53
C LEU A 256 7.84 -0.42 2.24
N GLY A 257 6.52 -0.32 2.35
CA GLY A 257 5.63 0.03 1.24
C GLY A 257 4.69 -1.10 0.88
N LEU A 258 4.56 -1.43 -0.41
CA LEU A 258 3.60 -2.43 -0.89
C LEU A 258 4.23 -3.82 -1.10
N ASP A 259 5.16 -3.92 -2.05
CA ASP A 259 5.89 -5.14 -2.43
C ASP A 259 7.30 -4.68 -2.88
N PRO A 260 8.30 -4.67 -1.98
CA PRO A 260 8.28 -5.21 -0.62
C PRO A 260 7.61 -4.25 0.39
N GLY A 261 6.93 -4.78 1.41
CA GLY A 261 6.34 -4.03 2.51
C GLY A 261 5.12 -4.72 3.13
N LEU A 262 3.92 -4.31 2.73
CA LEU A 262 2.67 -4.90 3.20
C LEU A 262 2.62 -6.42 2.98
N ASP A 263 3.24 -6.93 1.91
CA ASP A 263 3.36 -8.37 1.68
C ASP A 263 4.17 -9.07 2.80
N HIS A 264 5.26 -8.46 3.28
CA HIS A 264 6.03 -8.98 4.42
C HIS A 264 5.21 -8.93 5.70
N MET A 265 4.53 -7.81 5.94
CA MET A 265 3.76 -7.57 7.16
C MET A 265 2.60 -8.56 7.27
N LEU A 266 1.82 -8.75 6.20
CA LEU A 266 0.70 -9.69 6.16
C LEU A 266 1.17 -11.15 6.28
N ALA A 267 2.28 -11.49 5.61
CA ALA A 267 2.89 -12.81 5.74
C ALA A 267 3.32 -13.11 7.17
N MET A 268 4.11 -12.22 7.78
CA MET A 268 4.62 -12.41 9.13
C MET A 268 3.50 -12.44 10.16
N GLU A 269 2.46 -11.61 10.03
CA GLU A 269 1.31 -11.63 10.95
C GLU A 269 0.64 -13.01 10.98
N THR A 270 0.46 -13.65 9.82
CA THR A 270 -0.16 -14.98 9.74
C THR A 270 0.79 -16.09 10.18
N ILE A 271 2.07 -15.99 9.81
CA ILE A 271 3.09 -16.97 10.19
C ILE A 271 3.30 -16.99 11.70
N ASP A 272 3.39 -15.83 12.34
CA ASP A 272 3.54 -15.73 13.79
C ASP A 272 2.30 -16.24 14.51
N LYS A 273 1.08 -15.88 14.06
CA LYS A 273 -0.17 -16.44 14.61
C LYS A 273 -0.23 -17.97 14.50
N ALA A 274 0.28 -18.55 13.41
CA ALA A 274 0.35 -20.00 13.25
C ALA A 274 1.36 -20.62 14.24
N LYS A 275 2.55 -20.01 14.39
CA LYS A 275 3.59 -20.46 15.34
C LYS A 275 3.10 -20.38 16.79
N ASP A 276 2.36 -19.34 17.15
CA ASP A 276 1.76 -19.16 18.49
C ASP A 276 0.79 -20.32 18.84
N LEU A 277 0.18 -20.95 17.82
CA LEU A 277 -0.68 -22.13 17.97
C LEU A 277 0.06 -23.46 17.81
N GLY A 278 1.39 -23.44 17.69
CA GLY A 278 2.22 -24.62 17.43
C GLY A 278 2.07 -25.21 16.03
N ALA A 279 1.44 -24.49 15.10
CA ALA A 279 1.23 -24.92 13.72
C ALA A 279 2.47 -24.64 12.86
N THR A 280 2.59 -25.35 11.73
CA THR A 280 3.67 -25.17 10.75
C THR A 280 3.13 -24.74 9.38
N ILE A 281 3.94 -23.98 8.65
CA ILE A 281 3.60 -23.53 7.29
C ILE A 281 4.09 -24.57 6.29
N GLU A 282 3.16 -25.20 5.56
CA GLU A 282 3.47 -26.16 4.49
C GLU A 282 3.57 -25.48 3.12
N SER A 283 2.81 -24.40 2.90
CA SER A 283 2.89 -23.62 1.66
C SER A 283 2.62 -22.14 1.88
N TYR A 284 3.30 -21.30 1.10
CA TYR A 284 3.05 -19.87 1.01
C TYR A 284 3.13 -19.42 -0.46
N VAL A 285 2.03 -18.86 -0.95
CA VAL A 285 1.90 -18.30 -2.30
C VAL A 285 1.37 -16.88 -2.18
N SER A 286 2.09 -15.91 -2.72
CA SER A 286 1.73 -14.48 -2.65
C SER A 286 1.80 -13.85 -4.03
N TYR A 287 0.75 -13.14 -4.41
CA TYR A 287 0.65 -12.44 -5.68
C TYR A 287 0.23 -11.00 -5.47
N CYS A 288 0.97 -10.06 -6.05
CA CYS A 288 0.69 -8.62 -5.92
C CYS A 288 0.73 -7.91 -7.28
N GLY A 289 -0.17 -6.95 -7.51
CA GLY A 289 -0.17 -6.12 -8.70
C GLY A 289 -0.78 -4.74 -8.47
N GLY A 290 -0.04 -3.70 -8.86
CA GLY A 290 -0.61 -2.38 -9.10
C GLY A 290 -1.03 -2.26 -10.56
N LEU A 291 -2.30 -1.97 -10.80
CA LEU A 291 -2.98 -2.01 -12.08
C LEU A 291 -3.82 -0.73 -12.26
N PRO A 292 -4.25 -0.38 -13.47
CA PRO A 292 -5.37 0.55 -13.61
C PRO A 292 -6.63 -0.07 -13.00
N ALA A 293 -7.53 0.77 -12.49
CA ALA A 293 -8.89 0.32 -12.19
C ALA A 293 -9.50 -0.29 -13.48
N PRO A 294 -10.37 -1.32 -13.37
CA PRO A 294 -10.82 -2.10 -14.53
C PRO A 294 -11.35 -1.24 -15.70
N GLU A 295 -12.08 -0.17 -15.39
CA GLU A 295 -12.64 0.79 -16.33
C GLU A 295 -11.58 1.58 -17.14
N HIS A 296 -10.33 1.62 -16.69
CA HIS A 296 -9.20 2.30 -17.35
C HIS A 296 -8.17 1.32 -17.95
N SER A 297 -8.54 0.04 -18.06
CA SER A 297 -7.68 -1.01 -18.62
C SER A 297 -7.78 -1.14 -20.15
N ASP A 298 -8.58 -0.32 -20.84
CA ASP A 298 -8.76 -0.41 -22.30
C ASP A 298 -7.58 0.17 -23.09
N ASN A 299 -6.49 -0.58 -23.15
CA ASN A 299 -5.34 -0.32 -24.02
C ASN A 299 -4.62 -1.64 -24.34
N PRO A 300 -3.69 -1.67 -25.31
CA PRO A 300 -3.04 -2.91 -25.72
C PRO A 300 -2.30 -3.65 -24.60
N LEU A 301 -1.79 -2.93 -23.60
CA LEU A 301 -1.12 -3.54 -22.45
C LEU A 301 -2.06 -3.85 -21.29
N ARG A 302 -3.29 -3.32 -21.32
CA ARG A 302 -4.18 -3.28 -20.16
C ARG A 302 -3.48 -2.72 -18.93
N TYR A 303 -2.64 -1.71 -19.13
CA TYR A 303 -1.76 -1.18 -18.09
C TYR A 303 -1.56 0.31 -18.26
N LYS A 304 -1.28 1.00 -17.14
CA LYS A 304 -0.88 2.41 -17.10
C LYS A 304 0.28 2.60 -16.13
N PHE A 305 1.19 3.52 -16.45
CA PHE A 305 2.42 3.73 -15.71
C PHE A 305 2.32 4.99 -14.84
N SER A 306 2.49 4.80 -13.53
CA SER A 306 2.62 5.88 -12.54
C SER A 306 4.08 6.14 -12.14
N TRP A 307 5.05 5.46 -12.75
CA TRP A 307 6.48 5.72 -12.61
C TRP A 307 7.24 5.23 -13.86
N SER A 308 8.56 5.43 -13.91
CA SER A 308 9.38 4.97 -15.03
C SER A 308 9.27 3.44 -15.23
N PRO A 309 8.87 2.96 -16.43
CA PRO A 309 8.61 1.54 -16.65
C PRO A 309 9.86 0.69 -16.84
N VAL A 310 11.07 1.29 -16.89
CA VAL A 310 12.34 0.58 -17.15
C VAL A 310 12.49 -0.66 -16.25
N GLY A 311 12.26 -0.52 -14.95
CA GLY A 311 12.38 -1.63 -14.01
C GLY A 311 11.37 -2.75 -14.28
N VAL A 312 10.14 -2.40 -14.61
CA VAL A 312 9.04 -3.35 -14.89
C VAL A 312 9.28 -4.08 -16.22
N LEU A 313 9.71 -3.36 -17.26
CA LEU A 313 10.03 -3.93 -18.56
C LEU A 313 11.20 -4.91 -18.46
N MET A 314 12.25 -4.53 -17.74
CA MET A 314 13.44 -5.38 -17.60
C MET A 314 13.19 -6.65 -16.77
N ASN A 315 12.17 -6.68 -15.91
CA ASN A 315 11.87 -7.87 -15.11
C ASN A 315 11.49 -9.07 -16.00
N ILE A 316 10.87 -8.89 -17.17
CA ILE A 316 10.55 -10.00 -18.08
C ILE A 316 11.80 -10.69 -18.64
N MET A 317 12.93 -9.98 -18.67
CA MET A 317 14.22 -10.50 -19.13
C MET A 317 14.94 -11.30 -18.04
N GLN A 318 14.52 -11.18 -16.77
CA GLN A 318 15.17 -11.83 -15.64
C GLN A 318 14.60 -13.24 -15.42
N PRO A 319 15.43 -14.20 -14.98
CA PRO A 319 14.95 -15.49 -14.55
C PRO A 319 14.15 -15.39 -13.24
N ALA A 320 13.33 -16.40 -12.96
CA ALA A 320 12.66 -16.56 -11.68
C ALA A 320 12.90 -17.96 -11.10
N SER A 321 12.97 -18.06 -9.77
CA SER A 321 13.20 -19.29 -9.03
C SER A 321 12.21 -19.36 -7.86
N TYR A 322 11.54 -20.49 -7.70
CA TYR A 322 10.58 -20.70 -6.62
C TYR A 322 10.54 -22.16 -6.18
N LEU A 323 9.94 -22.43 -5.03
CA LEU A 323 9.79 -23.79 -4.50
C LEU A 323 8.37 -24.28 -4.78
N LEU A 324 8.23 -25.47 -5.36
CA LEU A 324 6.94 -26.10 -5.60
C LEU A 324 7.02 -27.59 -5.28
N ASN A 325 6.21 -28.06 -4.34
CA ASN A 325 6.15 -29.47 -3.91
C ASN A 325 7.54 -30.05 -3.57
N GLY A 326 8.35 -29.28 -2.85
CA GLY A 326 9.70 -29.64 -2.40
C GLY A 326 10.78 -29.56 -3.48
N LYS A 327 10.45 -29.09 -4.69
CA LYS A 327 11.41 -28.95 -5.79
C LYS A 327 11.60 -27.50 -6.19
N VAL A 328 12.85 -27.09 -6.38
CA VAL A 328 13.17 -25.77 -6.93
C VAL A 328 12.81 -25.77 -8.42
N VAL A 329 11.95 -24.85 -8.82
CA VAL A 329 11.55 -24.60 -10.20
C VAL A 329 12.25 -23.33 -10.68
N ASN A 330 12.93 -23.42 -11.81
CA ASN A 330 13.60 -22.30 -12.46
C ASN A 330 12.90 -21.95 -13.77
N VAL A 331 12.59 -20.68 -13.95
CA VAL A 331 11.98 -20.10 -15.15
C VAL A 331 13.02 -19.23 -15.85
N THR A 332 13.21 -19.47 -17.15
CA THR A 332 14.07 -18.63 -17.97
C THR A 332 13.36 -17.33 -18.35
N GLY A 333 14.07 -16.20 -18.23
CA GLY A 333 13.58 -14.91 -18.71
C GLY A 333 13.58 -14.78 -20.24
N GLY A 334 13.10 -13.64 -20.74
CA GLY A 334 13.06 -13.32 -22.16
C GLY A 334 11.86 -13.93 -22.87
N VAL A 335 12.05 -14.46 -24.08
CA VAL A 335 10.93 -14.91 -24.93
C VAL A 335 10.18 -16.10 -24.31
N SER A 336 10.88 -17.01 -23.62
CA SER A 336 10.27 -18.18 -22.98
C SER A 336 9.53 -17.86 -21.67
N PHE A 337 9.62 -16.63 -21.17
CA PHE A 337 8.96 -16.20 -19.92
C PHE A 337 7.43 -16.39 -19.99
N LEU A 338 6.84 -16.24 -21.18
CA LEU A 338 5.39 -16.39 -21.39
C LEU A 338 4.87 -17.79 -20.99
N ASN A 339 5.72 -18.82 -21.01
CA ASN A 339 5.35 -20.18 -20.60
C ASN A 339 5.10 -20.31 -19.09
N SER A 340 5.54 -19.33 -18.29
CA SER A 340 5.33 -19.30 -16.84
C SER A 340 4.10 -18.50 -16.41
N VAL A 341 3.41 -17.85 -17.35
CA VAL A 341 2.24 -17.03 -17.08
C VAL A 341 1.03 -17.94 -16.91
N THR A 342 0.30 -17.79 -15.80
CA THR A 342 -0.91 -18.55 -15.52
C THR A 342 -2.12 -17.63 -15.30
N PRO A 343 -3.33 -18.05 -15.68
CA PRO A 343 -4.56 -17.35 -15.30
C PRO A 343 -4.72 -17.31 -13.76
N MET A 344 -5.27 -16.21 -13.24
CA MET A 344 -5.46 -15.97 -11.81
C MET A 344 -6.93 -15.72 -11.50
N ASP A 345 -7.70 -16.80 -11.38
CA ASP A 345 -9.17 -16.76 -11.28
C ASP A 345 -9.67 -16.56 -9.83
N TYR A 346 -8.93 -15.82 -9.00
CA TYR A 346 -9.26 -15.58 -7.59
C TYR A 346 -10.52 -14.71 -7.42
N PHE A 347 -10.68 -13.74 -8.33
CA PHE A 347 -11.76 -12.77 -8.33
C PHE A 347 -12.52 -12.91 -9.65
N PRO A 348 -13.73 -13.52 -9.67
CA PRO A 348 -14.47 -13.74 -10.92
C PRO A 348 -14.72 -12.48 -11.76
N GLY A 349 -14.77 -11.30 -11.12
CA GLY A 349 -14.92 -10.01 -11.80
C GLY A 349 -13.64 -9.42 -12.38
N LEU A 350 -12.46 -9.99 -12.14
CA LEU A 350 -11.18 -9.51 -12.63
C LEU A 350 -10.49 -10.56 -13.51
N ASN A 351 -10.15 -10.17 -14.75
CA ASN A 351 -9.48 -11.06 -15.70
C ASN A 351 -7.95 -10.96 -15.54
N LEU A 352 -7.42 -11.64 -14.53
CA LEU A 352 -6.02 -11.56 -14.13
C LEU A 352 -5.17 -12.69 -14.71
N GLU A 353 -3.91 -12.37 -14.95
CA GLU A 353 -2.81 -13.32 -15.18
C GLU A 353 -1.71 -13.05 -14.15
N GLY A 354 -0.89 -14.04 -13.86
CA GLY A 354 0.26 -13.84 -13.00
C GLY A 354 1.46 -14.69 -13.39
N TYR A 355 2.62 -14.23 -12.96
CA TYR A 355 3.91 -14.86 -13.23
C TYR A 355 4.83 -14.75 -12.00
N PRO A 356 5.77 -15.70 -11.83
CA PRO A 356 6.68 -15.70 -10.69
C PRO A 356 7.65 -14.51 -10.72
N ASN A 357 8.02 -14.01 -9.54
CA ASN A 357 8.91 -12.88 -9.35
C ASN A 357 10.28 -13.31 -8.83
N ARG A 358 11.34 -13.02 -9.60
CA ARG A 358 12.75 -13.17 -9.18
C ARG A 358 12.96 -14.45 -8.37
N ASP A 359 13.62 -14.38 -7.23
CA ASP A 359 13.87 -15.52 -6.35
C ASP A 359 12.95 -15.49 -5.13
N SER A 360 12.07 -16.49 -5.04
CA SER A 360 11.18 -16.75 -3.91
C SER A 360 11.80 -17.69 -2.86
N THR A 361 12.88 -18.40 -3.18
CA THR A 361 13.45 -19.45 -2.30
C THR A 361 14.06 -18.86 -1.03
N LYS A 362 14.61 -17.64 -1.11
CA LYS A 362 15.15 -16.89 0.04
C LYS A 362 14.13 -16.64 1.17
N TYR A 363 12.82 -16.65 0.87
CA TYR A 363 11.80 -16.36 1.88
C TYR A 363 11.58 -17.49 2.89
N ALA A 364 12.13 -18.68 2.63
CA ALA A 364 12.21 -19.75 3.62
C ALA A 364 12.94 -19.30 4.89
N GLU A 365 14.09 -18.64 4.71
CA GLU A 365 14.93 -18.14 5.80
C GLU A 365 14.36 -16.83 6.37
N ILE A 366 14.01 -15.87 5.50
CA ILE A 366 13.53 -14.54 5.92
C ILE A 366 12.30 -14.64 6.82
N TYR A 367 11.35 -15.55 6.52
CA TYR A 367 10.14 -15.72 7.33
C TYR A 367 10.23 -16.87 8.36
N GLY A 368 11.34 -17.60 8.39
CA GLY A 368 11.51 -18.78 9.24
C GLY A 368 10.46 -19.86 8.97
N ILE A 369 10.28 -20.24 7.70
CA ILE A 369 9.32 -21.25 7.22
C ILE A 369 10.02 -22.31 6.35
N SER A 370 11.21 -22.76 6.77
CA SER A 370 12.01 -23.76 6.04
C SER A 370 11.33 -25.12 5.87
N SER A 371 10.27 -25.42 6.62
CA SER A 371 9.43 -26.60 6.47
C SER A 371 8.45 -26.52 5.30
N ALA A 372 8.23 -25.34 4.72
CA ALA A 372 7.31 -25.17 3.61
C ALA A 372 7.83 -25.90 2.37
N HIS A 373 6.98 -26.71 1.75
CA HIS A 373 7.29 -27.40 0.49
C HIS A 373 6.93 -26.55 -0.74
N THR A 374 6.21 -25.44 -0.57
CA THR A 374 5.87 -24.52 -1.66
C THR A 374 6.06 -23.06 -1.21
N LEU A 375 6.87 -22.31 -1.95
CA LEU A 375 7.18 -20.89 -1.72
C LEU A 375 7.21 -20.18 -3.06
N LEU A 376 6.23 -19.31 -3.30
CA LEU A 376 6.07 -18.59 -4.56
C LEU A 376 5.61 -17.16 -4.29
N ARG A 377 6.39 -16.18 -4.73
CA ARG A 377 5.94 -14.79 -4.89
C ARG A 377 5.80 -14.49 -6.38
N GLY A 378 4.76 -13.78 -6.76
CA GLY A 378 4.49 -13.45 -8.15
C GLY A 378 3.82 -12.10 -8.33
N THR A 379 3.77 -11.65 -9.58
CA THR A 379 3.11 -10.40 -9.96
C THR A 379 1.82 -10.68 -10.70
N LEU A 380 0.80 -9.88 -10.39
CA LEU A 380 -0.49 -9.86 -11.10
C LEU A 380 -0.49 -8.79 -12.20
N ARG A 381 -1.11 -9.13 -13.33
CA ARG A 381 -1.43 -8.25 -14.45
C ARG A 381 -2.81 -8.59 -14.99
N TYR A 382 -3.39 -7.71 -15.78
CA TYR A 382 -4.55 -8.09 -16.59
C TYR A 382 -4.11 -9.00 -17.73
N LYS A 383 -4.98 -9.96 -18.07
CA LYS A 383 -4.71 -10.94 -19.13
C LYS A 383 -4.35 -10.27 -20.46
N GLY A 384 -3.27 -10.73 -21.07
CA GLY A 384 -2.75 -10.22 -22.34
C GLY A 384 -1.56 -9.27 -22.22
N TYR A 385 -1.28 -8.73 -21.02
CA TYR A 385 -0.12 -7.89 -20.76
C TYR A 385 1.20 -8.60 -21.12
N SER A 386 1.41 -9.81 -20.59
CA SER A 386 2.66 -10.56 -20.78
C SER A 386 2.84 -10.97 -22.22
N LYS A 387 1.74 -11.27 -22.92
CA LYS A 387 1.74 -11.54 -24.36
C LYS A 387 2.18 -10.30 -25.16
N ALA A 388 1.68 -9.11 -24.84
CA ALA A 388 2.10 -7.89 -25.51
C ALA A 388 3.59 -7.58 -25.26
N LEU A 389 4.05 -7.67 -24.01
CA LEU A 389 5.47 -7.47 -23.67
C LEU A 389 6.39 -8.47 -24.37
N ASN A 390 5.97 -9.73 -24.50
CA ASN A 390 6.72 -10.74 -25.24
C ASN A 390 6.96 -10.34 -26.70
N GLY A 391 6.00 -9.64 -27.32
CA GLY A 391 6.17 -9.05 -28.65
C GLY A 391 7.30 -8.02 -28.68
N PHE A 392 7.36 -7.14 -27.69
CA PHE A 392 8.45 -6.14 -27.59
C PHE A 392 9.82 -6.77 -27.32
N VAL A 393 9.87 -7.90 -26.59
CA VAL A 393 11.10 -8.70 -26.45
C VAL A 393 11.54 -9.24 -27.82
N LYS A 394 10.64 -9.85 -28.60
CA LYS A 394 10.94 -10.37 -29.95
C LYS A 394 11.44 -9.28 -30.92
N LEU A 395 10.94 -8.05 -30.75
CA LEU A 395 11.36 -6.88 -31.55
C LEU A 395 12.66 -6.23 -31.05
N GLY A 396 13.23 -6.67 -29.93
CA GLY A 396 14.47 -6.13 -29.39
C GLY A 396 14.33 -4.78 -28.68
N LEU A 397 13.10 -4.39 -28.29
CA LEU A 397 12.82 -3.12 -27.61
C LEU A 397 13.17 -3.15 -26.12
N ILE A 398 13.18 -4.34 -25.51
CA ILE A 398 13.53 -4.54 -24.09
C ILE A 398 15.00 -4.92 -24.00
N ASN A 399 15.86 -3.94 -24.26
CA ASN A 399 17.31 -4.08 -24.41
C ASN A 399 18.03 -2.85 -23.80
N ARG A 400 19.10 -3.10 -23.02
CA ARG A 400 19.95 -2.07 -22.39
C ARG A 400 21.12 -1.60 -23.24
N GLU A 401 21.30 -2.14 -24.43
CA GLU A 401 22.35 -1.68 -25.34
C GLU A 401 22.19 -0.19 -25.62
N THR A 402 23.32 0.51 -25.53
CA THR A 402 23.37 1.92 -25.91
C THR A 402 23.14 2.04 -27.40
N TYR A 403 22.34 3.03 -27.80
CA TYR A 403 22.06 3.28 -29.21
C TYR A 403 22.53 4.68 -29.59
N PRO A 404 23.68 4.83 -30.30
CA PRO A 404 24.29 6.13 -30.55
C PRO A 404 23.34 7.16 -31.19
N ALA A 405 22.40 6.72 -32.04
CA ALA A 405 21.45 7.62 -32.70
C ALA A 405 20.29 8.10 -31.79
N LEU A 406 20.20 7.64 -30.53
CA LEU A 406 19.24 8.13 -29.54
C LEU A 406 19.84 9.17 -28.58
N ARG A 407 21.15 9.43 -28.67
CA ARG A 407 21.83 10.41 -27.81
C ARG A 407 21.37 11.84 -28.13
N PRO A 408 21.45 12.77 -27.16
CA PRO A 408 20.98 14.14 -27.35
C PRO A 408 21.60 14.88 -28.53
N GLU A 409 22.83 14.54 -28.88
CA GLU A 409 23.61 15.18 -29.96
C GLU A 409 23.36 14.56 -31.35
N ALA A 410 22.58 13.47 -31.43
CA ALA A 410 22.30 12.78 -32.68
C ALA A 410 21.15 13.43 -33.46
N ASN A 411 21.11 13.17 -34.78
CA ASN A 411 19.96 13.54 -35.60
C ASN A 411 18.70 12.81 -35.12
N PRO A 412 17.53 13.48 -35.08
CA PRO A 412 16.27 12.86 -34.68
C PRO A 412 15.97 11.60 -35.49
N LEU A 413 15.63 10.52 -34.78
CA LEU A 413 15.25 9.23 -35.35
C LEU A 413 13.74 9.03 -35.15
N THR A 414 13.03 8.51 -36.16
CA THR A 414 11.62 8.13 -35.99
C THR A 414 11.47 6.68 -35.53
N TRP A 415 10.33 6.35 -34.92
CA TRP A 415 10.03 5.00 -34.48
C TRP A 415 10.09 3.98 -35.61
N LYS A 416 9.55 4.32 -36.78
CA LYS A 416 9.69 3.54 -38.02
C LYS A 416 11.15 3.25 -38.35
N GLN A 417 12.02 4.26 -38.32
CA GLN A 417 13.44 4.10 -38.65
C GLN A 417 14.15 3.20 -37.63
N LEU A 418 13.88 3.39 -36.34
CA LEU A 418 14.43 2.55 -35.28
C LEU A 418 13.99 1.09 -35.43
N LEU A 419 12.69 0.84 -35.68
CA LEU A 419 12.20 -0.53 -35.90
C LEU A 419 12.80 -1.15 -37.17
N CYS A 420 12.97 -0.39 -38.26
CA CYS A 420 13.67 -0.89 -39.46
C CYS A 420 15.07 -1.41 -39.10
N ASP A 421 15.82 -0.69 -38.29
CA ASP A 421 17.15 -1.11 -37.84
C ASP A 421 17.09 -2.39 -36.98
N LEU A 422 16.13 -2.48 -36.05
CA LEU A 422 15.97 -3.63 -35.14
C LEU A 422 15.49 -4.91 -35.87
N VAL A 423 14.75 -4.76 -36.96
CA VAL A 423 14.31 -5.89 -37.79
C VAL A 423 15.24 -6.19 -38.96
N GLY A 424 16.27 -5.37 -39.19
CA GLY A 424 17.32 -5.61 -40.18
C GLY A 424 16.95 -5.24 -41.62
N ILE A 425 16.12 -4.20 -41.82
CA ILE A 425 15.77 -3.67 -43.15
C ILE A 425 16.19 -2.21 -43.31
N SER A 426 16.18 -1.70 -44.55
CA SER A 426 16.54 -0.30 -44.81
C SER A 426 15.60 0.69 -44.12
N ARG A 427 16.14 1.76 -43.54
CA ARG A 427 15.36 2.89 -42.96
C ARG A 427 14.42 3.56 -43.97
N SER A 428 14.72 3.47 -45.27
CA SER A 428 13.88 4.00 -46.35
C SER A 428 12.73 3.07 -46.78
N SER A 429 12.59 1.91 -46.14
CA SER A 429 11.53 0.94 -46.47
C SER A 429 10.13 1.55 -46.28
N SER A 430 9.17 1.06 -47.07
CA SER A 430 7.76 1.47 -46.94
C SER A 430 7.17 0.97 -45.61
N CYS A 431 6.08 1.59 -45.17
CA CYS A 431 5.39 1.18 -43.94
C CYS A 431 4.85 -0.25 -44.05
N GLU A 432 4.34 -0.62 -45.23
CA GLU A 432 3.81 -1.95 -45.53
C GLU A 432 4.90 -3.01 -45.40
N LYS A 433 6.11 -2.72 -45.91
CA LYS A 433 7.22 -3.66 -45.82
C LYS A 433 7.69 -3.84 -44.38
N LEU A 434 7.77 -2.75 -43.61
CA LEU A 434 8.08 -2.84 -42.18
C LEU A 434 7.03 -3.67 -41.43
N LYS A 435 5.74 -3.41 -41.68
CA LYS A 435 4.62 -4.15 -41.07
C LYS A 435 4.69 -5.65 -41.34
N GLU A 436 4.97 -6.06 -42.58
CA GLU A 436 5.14 -7.47 -42.96
C GLU A 436 6.28 -8.16 -42.20
N VAL A 437 7.44 -7.49 -42.10
CA VAL A 437 8.62 -8.04 -41.41
C VAL A 437 8.39 -8.11 -39.90
N VAL A 438 7.79 -7.08 -39.31
CA VAL A 438 7.41 -7.05 -37.88
C VAL A 438 6.42 -8.18 -37.59
N PHE A 439 5.37 -8.36 -38.39
CA PHE A 439 4.40 -9.45 -38.22
C PHE A 439 5.08 -10.83 -38.25
N THR A 440 6.00 -11.03 -39.18
CA THR A 440 6.78 -12.27 -39.28
C THR A 440 7.64 -12.49 -38.04
N LYS A 441 8.34 -11.45 -37.55
CA LYS A 441 9.21 -11.54 -36.36
C LYS A 441 8.42 -11.76 -35.06
N LEU A 442 7.17 -11.32 -35.02
CA LEU A 442 6.23 -11.62 -33.94
C LEU A 442 5.67 -13.05 -33.99
N GLY A 443 5.92 -13.80 -35.07
CA GLY A 443 5.42 -15.16 -35.26
C GLY A 443 3.99 -15.19 -35.80
N GLY A 444 3.56 -14.16 -36.51
CA GLY A 444 2.21 -14.07 -37.08
C GLY A 444 1.12 -13.68 -36.08
N ASP A 445 1.50 -13.09 -34.94
CA ASP A 445 0.54 -12.69 -33.89
C ASP A 445 -0.03 -11.30 -34.17
N SER A 446 -1.31 -11.23 -34.57
CA SER A 446 -1.98 -9.97 -34.89
C SER A 446 -2.13 -9.07 -33.67
N THR A 447 -2.38 -9.63 -32.48
CA THR A 447 -2.53 -8.84 -31.24
C THR A 447 -1.23 -8.12 -30.87
N GLN A 448 -0.07 -8.77 -31.03
CA GLN A 448 1.23 -8.14 -30.80
C GLN A 448 1.52 -7.04 -31.82
N LEU A 449 1.12 -7.24 -33.09
CA LEU A 449 1.27 -6.23 -34.14
C LEU A 449 0.37 -5.01 -33.88
N GLU A 450 -0.91 -5.23 -33.58
CA GLU A 450 -1.88 -4.18 -33.23
C GLU A 450 -1.39 -3.35 -32.04
N ALA A 451 -0.78 -3.98 -31.03
CA ALA A 451 -0.19 -3.28 -29.90
C ALA A 451 0.96 -2.35 -30.33
N ALA A 452 1.84 -2.81 -31.23
CA ALA A 452 2.94 -1.99 -31.76
C ALA A 452 2.42 -0.83 -32.63
N GLU A 453 1.37 -1.05 -33.42
CA GLU A 453 0.73 -0.02 -34.24
C GLU A 453 0.01 1.02 -33.40
N TRP A 454 -0.77 0.61 -32.40
CA TRP A 454 -1.48 1.50 -31.49
C TRP A 454 -0.51 2.40 -30.70
N LEU A 455 0.64 1.86 -30.32
CA LEU A 455 1.71 2.64 -29.69
C LEU A 455 2.47 3.56 -30.67
N GLY A 456 2.18 3.51 -31.97
CA GLY A 456 2.84 4.35 -32.98
C GLY A 456 4.26 3.91 -33.33
N LEU A 457 4.66 2.68 -32.99
CA LEU A 457 6.04 2.21 -33.16
C LEU A 457 6.43 2.01 -34.64
N LEU A 458 5.44 1.91 -35.54
CA LEU A 458 5.65 1.81 -36.99
C LEU A 458 5.52 3.18 -37.70
N GLY A 459 5.26 4.25 -36.95
CA GLY A 459 4.99 5.59 -37.48
C GLY A 459 6.21 6.52 -37.50
N ASP A 460 5.99 7.73 -37.99
CA ASP A 460 7.01 8.78 -38.12
C ASP A 460 7.15 9.66 -36.86
N GLU A 461 6.52 9.26 -35.73
CA GLU A 461 6.75 9.90 -34.43
C GLU A 461 8.23 9.80 -34.04
N GLN A 462 8.78 10.88 -33.47
CA GLN A 462 10.17 10.91 -33.03
C GLN A 462 10.38 10.04 -31.79
N VAL A 463 11.48 9.30 -31.78
CA VAL A 463 11.90 8.52 -30.61
C VAL A 463 12.43 9.47 -29.54
N PRO A 464 11.98 9.37 -28.27
CA PRO A 464 12.54 10.16 -27.19
C PRO A 464 14.05 9.93 -27.03
N GLN A 465 14.82 11.01 -26.86
CA GLN A 465 16.26 10.92 -26.61
C GLN A 465 16.54 10.16 -25.32
N ALA A 466 17.47 9.20 -25.37
CA ALA A 466 17.86 8.37 -24.24
C ALA A 466 19.21 7.68 -24.46
N GLU A 467 19.78 7.10 -23.40
CA GLU A 467 21.06 6.38 -23.50
C GLU A 467 20.90 4.98 -24.13
N SER A 468 19.75 4.33 -23.89
CA SER A 468 19.44 2.97 -24.39
C SER A 468 18.06 2.88 -25.05
N ILE A 469 17.83 1.80 -25.80
CA ILE A 469 16.53 1.54 -26.47
C ILE A 469 15.41 1.39 -25.44
N VAL A 470 15.63 0.62 -24.36
CA VAL A 470 14.61 0.42 -23.33
C VAL A 470 14.25 1.73 -22.62
N ASP A 471 15.20 2.66 -22.45
CA ASP A 471 14.93 3.96 -21.85
C ASP A 471 14.09 4.85 -22.77
N ALA A 472 14.40 4.87 -24.07
CA ALA A 472 13.60 5.60 -25.06
C ALA A 472 12.18 5.02 -25.17
N PHE A 473 12.07 3.69 -25.23
CA PHE A 473 10.77 3.00 -25.23
C PHE A 473 10.00 3.25 -23.94
N SER A 474 10.68 3.30 -22.80
CA SER A 474 10.07 3.61 -21.50
C SER A 474 9.48 5.03 -21.48
N LYS A 475 10.21 6.03 -21.98
CA LYS A 475 9.71 7.41 -22.10
C LYS A 475 8.49 7.49 -23.01
N HIS A 476 8.48 6.72 -24.10
CA HIS A 476 7.36 6.65 -25.03
C HIS A 476 6.13 5.96 -24.44
N LEU A 477 6.31 4.89 -23.67
CA LEU A 477 5.21 4.26 -22.94
C LEU A 477 4.61 5.20 -21.89
N VAL A 478 5.43 5.99 -21.18
CA VAL A 478 4.93 7.00 -20.24
C VAL A 478 4.11 8.06 -20.98
N SER A 479 4.56 8.55 -22.14
CA SER A 479 3.79 9.56 -22.87
C SER A 479 2.44 9.05 -23.40
N LYS A 480 2.32 7.75 -23.71
CA LYS A 480 1.08 7.13 -24.24
C LYS A 480 0.18 6.52 -23.16
N LEU A 481 0.72 6.07 -22.04
CA LEU A 481 0.03 5.22 -21.05
C LEU A 481 0.17 5.74 -19.61
N SER A 482 0.38 7.04 -19.41
CA SER A 482 0.21 7.66 -18.09
C SER A 482 -1.27 7.78 -17.70
N TYR A 483 -1.52 7.86 -16.40
CA TYR A 483 -2.85 8.17 -15.87
C TYR A 483 -3.24 9.62 -16.18
N GLY A 484 -4.48 9.79 -16.61
CA GLY A 484 -5.16 11.09 -16.64
C GLY A 484 -5.56 11.56 -15.24
N PRO A 485 -5.98 12.83 -15.09
CA PRO A 485 -6.28 13.44 -13.79
C PRO A 485 -7.46 12.79 -13.04
N GLU A 486 -8.40 12.17 -13.76
CA GLU A 486 -9.59 11.53 -13.17
C GLU A 486 -9.55 9.99 -13.28
N GLU A 487 -8.39 9.41 -13.62
CA GLU A 487 -8.26 7.97 -13.77
C GLU A 487 -7.71 7.32 -12.51
N LYS A 488 -8.34 6.22 -12.10
CA LYS A 488 -7.93 5.48 -10.91
C LYS A 488 -6.97 4.35 -11.21
N ASP A 489 -6.04 4.15 -10.30
CA ASP A 489 -5.31 2.89 -10.16
C ASP A 489 -5.99 1.98 -9.11
N MET A 490 -5.50 0.76 -9.06
CA MET A 490 -5.95 -0.31 -8.17
C MET A 490 -4.74 -1.14 -7.73
N ILE A 491 -4.69 -1.50 -6.45
CA ILE A 491 -3.81 -2.54 -5.92
C ILE A 491 -4.64 -3.79 -5.68
N VAL A 492 -4.10 -4.94 -6.10
CA VAL A 492 -4.62 -6.27 -5.75
C VAL A 492 -3.46 -7.08 -5.19
N MET A 493 -3.64 -7.62 -4.00
CA MET A 493 -2.72 -8.55 -3.37
C MET A 493 -3.50 -9.73 -2.81
N ARG A 494 -3.00 -10.94 -3.05
CA ARG A 494 -3.54 -12.17 -2.49
C ARG A 494 -2.42 -13.05 -1.95
N ASP A 495 -2.50 -13.35 -0.66
CA ASP A 495 -1.68 -14.37 -0.01
C ASP A 495 -2.50 -15.64 0.24
N SER A 496 -1.85 -16.78 0.14
CA SER A 496 -2.41 -18.09 0.42
C SER A 496 -1.42 -18.92 1.22
N PHE A 497 -1.88 -19.44 2.36
CA PHE A 497 -1.12 -20.25 3.29
C PHE A 497 -1.75 -21.63 3.42
N GLY A 498 -0.92 -22.68 3.36
CA GLY A 498 -1.26 -24.00 3.87
C GLY A 498 -0.66 -24.16 5.25
N ILE A 499 -1.50 -24.24 6.29
CA ILE A 499 -1.10 -24.26 7.69
C ILE A 499 -1.46 -25.62 8.29
N ARG A 500 -0.45 -26.38 8.72
CA ARG A 500 -0.62 -27.67 9.39
C ARG A 500 -0.71 -27.47 10.89
N HIS A 501 -1.87 -27.74 11.46
CA HIS A 501 -2.08 -27.68 12.91
C HIS A 501 -1.52 -28.93 13.61
N PRO A 502 -1.16 -28.84 14.91
CA PRO A 502 -0.75 -30.01 15.70
C PRO A 502 -1.78 -31.15 15.72
N SER A 503 -3.06 -30.83 15.53
CA SER A 503 -4.15 -31.81 15.41
C SER A 503 -4.09 -32.63 14.12
N GLY A 504 -3.23 -32.26 13.17
CA GLY A 504 -3.08 -32.91 11.87
C GLY A 504 -3.92 -32.30 10.75
N HIS A 505 -4.90 -31.43 11.04
CA HIS A 505 -5.72 -30.80 10.01
C HIS A 505 -4.94 -29.75 9.20
N LEU A 506 -5.27 -29.62 7.91
CA LEU A 506 -4.72 -28.60 7.02
C LEU A 506 -5.71 -27.45 6.87
N GLU A 507 -5.33 -26.28 7.36
CA GLU A 507 -6.02 -25.02 7.12
C GLU A 507 -5.46 -24.38 5.85
N ASN A 508 -6.35 -24.05 4.90
CA ASN A 508 -6.05 -23.15 3.80
C ASN A 508 -6.56 -21.77 4.17
N LYS A 509 -5.64 -20.83 4.37
CA LYS A 509 -5.92 -19.46 4.75
C LYS A 509 -5.55 -18.52 3.63
N THR A 510 -6.43 -17.59 3.29
CA THR A 510 -6.19 -16.58 2.25
C THR A 510 -6.39 -15.18 2.80
N ILE A 511 -5.58 -14.24 2.31
CA ILE A 511 -5.67 -12.82 2.64
C ILE A 511 -5.82 -12.06 1.33
N ASP A 512 -6.88 -11.28 1.21
CA ASP A 512 -7.15 -10.44 0.04
C ASP A 512 -7.07 -8.96 0.44
N LEU A 513 -6.21 -8.20 -0.23
CA LEU A 513 -6.11 -6.74 -0.11
C LEU A 513 -6.41 -6.12 -1.47
N VAL A 514 -7.46 -5.31 -1.53
CA VAL A 514 -7.87 -4.58 -2.74
C VAL A 514 -8.06 -3.11 -2.38
N VAL A 515 -7.30 -2.23 -3.02
CA VAL A 515 -7.34 -0.79 -2.76
C VAL A 515 -7.49 -0.04 -4.06
N TYR A 516 -8.39 0.94 -4.12
CA TYR A 516 -8.56 1.84 -5.25
C TYR A 516 -8.00 3.22 -4.94
N GLY A 517 -7.52 3.90 -5.98
CA GLY A 517 -7.13 5.30 -5.90
C GLY A 517 -8.33 6.21 -5.67
N ASP A 518 -8.09 7.32 -4.97
CA ASP A 518 -9.12 8.31 -4.68
C ASP A 518 -9.15 9.36 -5.80
N PHE A 519 -10.34 9.74 -6.31
CA PHE A 519 -10.46 10.74 -7.38
C PHE A 519 -9.80 12.08 -7.02
N ASN A 520 -10.03 12.57 -5.79
CA ASN A 520 -9.50 13.84 -5.30
C ASN A 520 -8.41 13.64 -4.24
N GLY A 521 -7.75 12.48 -4.25
CA GLY A 521 -6.80 12.11 -3.21
C GLY A 521 -5.55 11.46 -3.79
N PHE A 522 -5.11 10.40 -3.14
CA PHE A 522 -3.91 9.68 -3.55
C PHE A 522 -4.27 8.42 -4.31
N SER A 523 -3.42 8.06 -5.26
CA SER A 523 -3.50 6.77 -5.95
C SER A 523 -3.32 5.63 -4.95
N ALA A 524 -3.91 4.47 -5.23
CA ALA A 524 -3.77 3.27 -4.41
C ALA A 524 -2.29 2.93 -4.21
N MET A 525 -1.49 2.97 -5.28
CA MET A 525 -0.04 2.76 -5.22
C MET A 525 0.66 3.76 -4.30
N ALA A 526 0.33 5.06 -4.40
CA ALA A 526 0.94 6.06 -3.55
C ALA A 526 0.59 5.82 -2.08
N LYS A 527 -0.68 5.49 -1.76
CA LYS A 527 -1.13 5.16 -0.41
C LYS A 527 -0.39 3.94 0.14
N THR A 528 -0.43 2.81 -0.57
CA THR A 528 0.12 1.53 -0.09
C THR A 528 1.65 1.51 -0.02
N VAL A 529 2.33 2.39 -0.76
CA VAL A 529 3.80 2.53 -0.63
C VAL A 529 4.15 3.59 0.41
N GLY A 530 3.54 4.77 0.34
CA GLY A 530 3.91 5.92 1.16
C GLY A 530 3.49 5.79 2.62
N LEU A 531 2.27 5.32 2.90
CA LEU A 531 1.74 5.28 4.27
C LEU A 531 2.52 4.33 5.18
N PRO A 532 2.84 3.07 4.80
CA PRO A 532 3.66 2.21 5.65
C PRO A 532 5.04 2.82 5.94
N THR A 533 5.66 3.49 4.96
CA THR A 533 6.93 4.19 5.14
C THR A 533 6.80 5.38 6.10
N ALA A 534 5.75 6.19 5.98
CA ALA A 534 5.50 7.33 6.85
C ALA A 534 5.16 6.89 8.28
N MET A 535 4.42 5.80 8.45
CA MET A 535 4.11 5.21 9.75
C MET A 535 5.37 4.71 10.44
N ALA A 536 6.24 3.95 9.75
CA ALA A 536 7.52 3.52 10.29
C ALA A 536 8.43 4.70 10.65
N ALA A 537 8.48 5.74 9.81
CA ALA A 537 9.21 6.97 10.10
C ALA A 537 8.72 7.63 11.39
N LYS A 538 7.40 7.79 11.53
CA LYS A 538 6.80 8.35 12.73
C LYS A 538 7.07 7.50 13.97
N MET A 539 6.98 6.18 13.86
CA MET A 539 7.29 5.24 14.96
C MET A 539 8.74 5.39 15.43
N LEU A 540 9.71 5.58 14.53
CA LEU A 540 11.10 5.85 14.89
C LEU A 540 11.27 7.20 15.62
N LEU A 541 10.61 8.25 15.14
CA LEU A 541 10.67 9.58 15.76
C LEU A 541 10.02 9.60 17.14
N ASP A 542 8.93 8.86 17.31
CA ASP A 542 8.19 8.74 18.57
C ASP A 542 8.83 7.74 19.54
N GLY A 543 9.87 7.02 19.13
CA GLY A 543 10.59 6.04 19.94
C GLY A 543 9.82 4.73 20.18
N GLU A 544 8.87 4.41 19.30
CA GLU A 544 8.13 3.14 19.34
C GLU A 544 8.94 1.96 18.80
N ILE A 545 9.94 2.23 17.96
CA ILE A 545 10.89 1.24 17.45
C ILE A 545 12.25 1.53 18.10
N GLU A 546 12.69 0.65 19.00
CA GLU A 546 13.96 0.82 19.71
C GLU A 546 15.09 0.00 19.08
N THR A 547 14.74 -1.04 18.32
CA THR A 547 15.69 -1.95 17.67
C THR A 547 16.66 -1.20 16.74
N LYS A 548 17.95 -1.50 16.84
CA LYS A 548 19.04 -0.93 16.03
C LYS A 548 19.48 -1.88 14.92
N GLY A 549 20.18 -1.33 13.93
CA GLY A 549 20.72 -2.09 12.80
C GLY A 549 19.93 -1.91 11.51
N LEU A 550 20.32 -2.69 10.49
CA LEU A 550 19.65 -2.75 9.20
C LEU A 550 18.59 -3.86 9.22
N MET A 551 17.32 -3.51 8.98
CA MET A 551 16.21 -4.45 9.08
C MET A 551 15.10 -4.19 8.07
N GLY A 552 14.27 -5.22 7.83
CA GLY A 552 12.97 -5.09 7.16
C GLY A 552 11.81 -5.17 8.17
N PRO A 553 10.56 -5.03 7.72
CA PRO A 553 9.39 -4.97 8.60
C PRO A 553 8.91 -6.36 9.06
N PHE A 554 9.83 -7.21 9.52
CA PHE A 554 9.54 -8.61 9.85
C PHE A 554 9.12 -8.83 11.31
N SER A 555 9.47 -7.92 12.22
CA SER A 555 9.14 -8.03 13.63
C SER A 555 7.75 -7.48 13.95
N LYS A 556 7.08 -8.09 14.94
CA LYS A 556 5.76 -7.65 15.42
C LYS A 556 5.73 -6.23 15.97
N GLU A 557 6.88 -5.77 16.49
CA GLU A 557 7.12 -4.38 16.90
C GLU A 557 6.87 -3.40 15.73
N ILE A 558 7.23 -3.79 14.50
CA ILE A 558 7.08 -2.96 13.30
C ILE A 558 5.75 -3.25 12.61
N TYR A 559 5.49 -4.50 12.21
CA TYR A 559 4.33 -4.81 11.36
C TYR A 559 3.00 -4.64 12.11
N GLY A 560 2.95 -4.91 13.41
CA GLY A 560 1.70 -4.90 14.19
C GLY A 560 1.05 -3.51 14.21
N PRO A 561 1.76 -2.47 14.68
CA PRO A 561 1.25 -1.10 14.67
C PRO A 561 0.95 -0.57 13.27
N ILE A 562 1.78 -0.90 12.26
CA ILE A 562 1.56 -0.44 10.88
C ILE A 562 0.28 -1.05 10.30
N LEU A 563 0.10 -2.38 10.39
CA LEU A 563 -1.11 -3.07 9.90
C LEU A 563 -2.39 -2.58 10.57
N GLU A 564 -2.31 -2.10 11.81
CA GLU A 564 -3.46 -1.49 12.48
C GLU A 564 -3.73 -0.07 11.98
N ARG A 565 -2.70 0.76 11.85
CA ARG A 565 -2.81 2.17 11.43
C ARG A 565 -3.29 2.31 9.98
N ILE A 566 -2.86 1.44 9.06
CA ILE A 566 -3.28 1.50 7.64
C ILE A 566 -4.80 1.28 7.45
N LYS A 567 -5.48 0.60 8.38
CA LYS A 567 -6.93 0.38 8.31
C LYS A 567 -7.70 1.70 8.41
N ALA A 568 -7.23 2.62 9.26
CA ALA A 568 -7.80 3.96 9.40
C ALA A 568 -7.63 4.80 8.13
N GLU A 569 -6.63 4.48 7.31
CA GLU A 569 -6.37 5.12 6.00
C GLU A 569 -7.12 4.43 4.84
N GLY A 570 -8.06 3.51 5.14
CA GLY A 570 -8.85 2.79 4.16
C GLY A 570 -8.13 1.66 3.44
N ILE A 571 -6.94 1.25 3.91
CA ILE A 571 -6.25 0.06 3.41
C ILE A 571 -6.70 -1.13 4.27
N VAL A 572 -7.72 -1.82 3.80
CA VAL A 572 -8.33 -2.97 4.47
C VAL A 572 -7.99 -4.26 3.73
N PHE A 573 -7.76 -5.32 4.49
CA PHE A 573 -7.56 -6.67 3.97
C PHE A 573 -8.53 -7.64 4.66
N ASN A 574 -9.02 -8.60 3.89
CA ASN A 574 -9.96 -9.62 4.37
C ASN A 574 -9.24 -10.95 4.49
N THR A 575 -9.56 -11.71 5.54
CA THR A 575 -8.98 -13.04 5.78
C THR A 575 -10.08 -14.08 5.72
N GLN A 576 -9.80 -15.20 5.04
CA GLN A 576 -10.69 -16.36 4.99
C GLN A 576 -9.90 -17.62 5.29
N SER A 577 -10.47 -18.51 6.11
CA SER A 577 -9.86 -19.80 6.45
C SER A 577 -10.83 -20.93 6.15
N THR A 578 -10.31 -22.03 5.59
CA THR A 578 -11.06 -23.26 5.35
C THR A 578 -10.24 -24.45 5.82
N ILE A 579 -10.85 -25.37 6.54
CA ILE A 579 -10.21 -26.61 6.97
C ILE A 579 -10.68 -27.72 6.04
N LYS A 580 -9.73 -28.40 5.38
CA LYS A 580 -10.04 -29.66 4.69
C LYS A 580 -9.81 -30.79 5.69
N LEU A 581 -10.91 -31.45 6.08
CA LEU A 581 -10.90 -32.65 6.90
C LEU A 581 -10.30 -33.84 6.15
#